data_AF-A0A164YV01-F1
#
_entry.id   AF-A0A164YV01-F1
#
_cell.length_a   1.000
_cell.length_b   1.000
_cell.length_c   1.000
_cell.angle_alpha   90.00
_cell.angle_beta   90.00
_cell.angle_gamma   90.00
#
_symmetry.space_group_name_H-M   'P 1'
#
loop_
_entity.id
_entity.type
_entity.pdbx_description
1 polymer ?
#
loop_
_entity_poly.entity_id
_entity_poly.type
_entity_poly.pdbx_seq_one_letter_code
_entity_poly.pdbx_strand_id
1 'polypeptide(L)' 'MPTQELPLYEVRMDPQMDEDMGQLAKRLSANRAEVFRRAMRLYVAVKNRQLDDRSSLFLEDAQGSRTEITGV' A
#
# COMPACT_ATOMS: atom_id res chain seq x y z
N MET A 1 -8.05 25.66 12.59
CA MET A 1 -7.59 24.30 12.89
C MET A 1 -6.08 24.29 12.71
N PRO A 2 -5.26 23.96 13.72
CA PRO A 2 -3.83 23.81 13.50
C PRO A 2 -3.60 22.58 12.62
N THR A 3 -2.96 22.78 11.47
CA THR A 3 -2.53 21.69 10.60
C THR A 3 -1.46 20.92 11.36
N GLN A 4 -1.80 19.76 11.94
CA GLN A 4 -0.80 18.87 12.52
C GLN A 4 0.11 18.41 11.38
N GLU A 5 1.34 18.91 11.37
CA GLU A 5 2.39 18.40 10.48
C GLU A 5 2.65 16.94 10.88
N LEU A 6 2.37 16.03 9.95
CA LEU A 6 2.69 14.62 10.14
C LEU A 6 4.22 14.47 10.22
N PRO A 7 4.74 13.67 11.16
CA PRO A 7 6.18 13.42 11.24
C PRO A 7 6.69 12.85 9.92
N LEU A 8 7.72 13.49 9.36
CA LEU A 8 8.37 13.06 8.13
C LEU A 8 9.42 12.00 8.47
N TYR A 9 9.29 10.81 7.90
CA TYR A 9 10.25 9.73 8.09
C TYR A 9 10.99 9.45 6.80
N GLU A 10 12.32 9.41 6.87
CA GLU A 10 13.13 8.90 5.77
C GLU A 10 13.11 7.38 5.77
N VAL A 11 12.60 6.79 4.68
CA VAL A 11 12.57 5.34 4.48
C VAL A 11 13.73 4.97 3.57
N ARG A 12 14.68 4.18 4.08
CA ARG A 12 15.72 3.55 3.27
C ARG A 12 15.19 2.22 2.73
N MET A 13 15.28 2.05 1.42
CA MET A 13 14.90 0.82 0.74
C MET A 13 15.94 0.42 -0.29
N ASP A 14 15.85 -0.82 -0.75
CA ASP A 14 16.69 -1.32 -1.83
C ASP A 14 16.52 -0.45 -3.10
N PRO A 15 17.60 -0.13 -3.84
CA PRO A 15 17.51 0.72 -5.03
C PRO A 15 16.55 0.20 -6.10
N GLN A 16 16.47 -1.11 -6.31
CA GLN A 16 15.53 -1.69 -7.28
C GLN A 16 14.09 -1.47 -6.83
N MET A 17 13.82 -1.62 -5.53
CA MET A 17 12.50 -1.40 -4.96
C MET A 17 12.06 0.07 -5.06
N ASP A 18 12.99 1.02 -4.89
CA ASP A 18 12.69 2.45 -5.11
C ASP A 18 12.39 2.76 -6.59
N GLU A 19 13.11 2.11 -7.51
CA GLU A 19 12.86 2.26 -8.94
C GLU A 19 11.46 1.72 -9.32
N ASP A 20 11.14 0.51 -8.88
CA ASP A 20 9.84 -0.13 -9.12
C ASP A 20 8.69 0.71 -8.54
N MET A 21 8.86 1.25 -7.34
CA MET A 21 7.91 2.17 -6.72
C MET A 21 7.76 3.46 -7.54
N GLY A 22 8.87 3.98 -8.08
CA GLY A 22 8.88 5.14 -8.97
C GLY A 22 8.12 4.90 -10.27
N GLN A 23 8.27 3.73 -10.88
CA GLN A 23 7.51 3.33 -12.07
C GLN A 23 6.02 3.18 -11.76
N LEU A 24 5.69 2.59 -10.61
CA LEU A 24 4.31 2.43 -10.15
C LEU A 24 3.64 3.78 -9.89
N ALA A 25 4.35 4.71 -9.25
CA ALA A 25 3.88 6.08 -9.02
C ALA A 25 3.51 6.79 -10.33
N LYS A 26 4.36 6.66 -11.36
CA LYS A 26 4.07 7.19 -12.71
C LYS A 26 2.81 6.57 -13.32
N ARG A 27 2.67 5.24 -13.26
CA ARG A 27 1.51 4.53 -13.82
C ARG A 27 0.18 4.92 -13.15
N LEU A 28 0.23 5.23 -11.85
CA LEU A 28 -0.96 5.57 -11.06
C LEU A 28 -1.23 7.07 -10.98
N SER A 29 -0.44 7.92 -11.65
CA SER A 29 -0.49 9.38 -11.52
C SER A 29 -0.49 9.83 -10.05
N ALA A 30 0.32 9.16 -9.22
CA ALA A 30 0.41 9.37 -7.78
C ALA A 30 1.85 9.71 -7.37
N ASN A 31 2.04 10.30 -6.19
CA ASN A 31 3.38 10.48 -5.63
C ASN A 31 3.87 9.20 -4.93
N ARG A 32 5.19 9.09 -4.73
CA ARG A 32 5.81 7.92 -4.09
C ARG A 32 5.31 7.67 -2.67
N ALA A 33 5.08 8.73 -1.90
CA ALA A 33 4.56 8.64 -0.53
C ALA A 33 3.16 8.00 -0.49
N GLU A 34 2.31 8.32 -1.45
CA GLU A 34 0.97 7.75 -1.58
C GLU A 34 1.02 6.27 -1.95
N VAL A 35 1.90 5.90 -2.88
CA VAL A 35 2.13 4.50 -3.24
C VAL A 35 2.63 3.71 -2.02
N PHE A 36 3.62 4.23 -1.31
CA PHE A 36 4.15 3.63 -0.10
C PHE A 36 3.07 3.48 0.99
N ARG A 37 2.25 4.52 1.21
CA ARG A 37 1.14 4.51 2.16
C ARG A 37 0.13 3.41 1.83
N ARG A 38 -0.23 3.24 0.55
CA ARG A 38 -1.13 2.18 0.09
C ARG A 38 -0.52 0.79 0.31
N ALA A 39 0.75 0.61 -0.03
CA ALA A 39 1.47 -0.65 0.19
C ALA A 39 1.53 -1.01 1.68
N MET A 40 1.85 -0.05 2.55
CA MET A 40 1.85 -0.27 4.00
C MET A 40 0.47 -0.61 4.55
N ARG A 41 -0.60 0.02 4.04
CA ARG A 41 -1.97 -0.33 4.43
C ARG A 41 -2.31 -1.76 4.05
N LEU A 42 -1.91 -2.21 2.86
CA LEU A 42 -2.07 -3.61 2.42
C LEU A 42 -1.27 -4.56 3.31
N TYR A 43 0.00 -4.24 3.57
CA TYR A 43 0.85 -5.04 4.46
C TYR A 43 0.24 -5.19 5.86
N VAL A 44 -0.22 -4.10 6.47
CA VAL A 44 -0.88 -4.14 7.80
C VAL A 44 -2.18 -4.95 7.73
N ALA A 45 -3.00 -4.78 6.69
CA ALA A 45 -4.21 -5.55 6.51
C ALA A 45 -3.93 -7.07 6.37
N VAL A 46 -2.91 -7.44 5.60
CA VAL A 46 -2.46 -8.83 5.43
C VAL A 46 -1.92 -9.37 6.75
N LYS A 47 -1.01 -8.64 7.42
CA LYS A 47 -0.41 -9.06 8.68
C LYS A 47 -1.45 -9.23 9.79
N ASN A 48 -2.40 -8.30 9.89
CA ASN A 48 -3.48 -8.38 10.86
C ASN A 48 -4.46 -9.53 10.52
N ARG A 49 -4.72 -9.81 9.24
CA ARG A 49 -5.54 -10.95 8.82
C ARG A 49 -4.82 -12.29 8.88
N GLN A 50 -3.49 -12.34 8.76
CA GLN A 50 -2.70 -13.55 9.02
C GLN A 50 -2.71 -13.94 10.50
N LEU A 51 -3.03 -12.99 11.40
CA LEU A 51 -3.36 -13.30 12.79
C LEU A 51 -4.81 -13.87 12.92
N ASP A 52 -5.67 -13.64 11.92
CA ASP A 52 -7.06 -14.11 11.82
C ASP A 52 -7.17 -15.21 10.73
N ASP A 53 -6.62 -16.38 11.04
CA ASP A 53 -6.25 -17.57 10.24
C ASP A 53 -7.20 -18.17 9.16
N ARG A 54 -8.20 -17.46 8.59
CA ARG A 54 -9.10 -17.98 7.50
C ARG A 54 -9.69 -16.92 6.54
N SER A 55 -8.99 -15.83 6.25
CA SER A 55 -9.63 -14.67 5.58
C SER A 55 -9.23 -14.49 4.11
N SER A 56 -10.11 -14.81 3.16
CA SER A 56 -9.99 -14.37 1.75
C SER A 56 -9.87 -12.83 1.69
N LEU A 57 -8.86 -12.32 1.00
CA LEU A 57 -8.64 -10.89 0.81
C LEU A 57 -9.29 -10.45 -0.50
N PHE A 58 -10.21 -9.48 -0.43
CA PHE A 58 -10.80 -8.86 -1.61
C PHE A 58 -10.33 -7.41 -1.70
N LEU A 59 -9.73 -7.04 -2.83
CA LEU A 59 -9.57 -5.64 -3.20
C LEU A 59 -10.86 -5.17 -3.86
N GLU A 60 -11.47 -4.12 -3.33
CA GLU A 60 -12.58 -3.42 -3.97
C GLU A 60 -12.03 -2.13 -4.58
N ASP A 61 -12.17 -1.97 -5.90
CA ASP A 61 -11.80 -0.72 -6.58
C ASP A 61 -12.89 0.35 -6.41
N ALA A 62 -12.59 1.59 -6.85
CA ALA A 62 -13.52 2.71 -6.75
C ALA A 62 -14.80 2.55 -7.60
N GLN A 63 -14.86 1.51 -8.45
CA GLN A 63 -15.98 1.17 -9.32
C GLN A 63 -16.80 0.00 -8.75
N GLY A 64 -16.45 -0.50 -7.55
CA GLY A 64 -17.13 -1.60 -6.88
C GLY A 64 -16.70 -2.98 -7.37
N SER A 65 -15.66 -3.07 -8.20
CA SER A 65 -15.13 -4.36 -8.65
C SER A 65 -14.32 -5.01 -7.54
N ARG A 66 -14.72 -6.23 -7.15
CA ARG A 66 -14.04 -7.03 -6.14
C ARG A 66 -13.12 -8.06 -6.78
N THR A 67 -11.83 -7.96 -6.49
CA THR A 67 -10.81 -8.93 -6.93
C THR A 67 -10.32 -9.71 -5.72
N GLU A 68 -10.48 -11.04 -5.74
CA GLU A 68 -9.90 -11.92 -4.72
C GLU A 68 -8.39 -12.03 -4.91
N ILE A 69 -7.63 -11.72 -3.86
CA ILE A 69 -6.20 -11.96 -3.77
C ILE A 69 -6.01 -13.26 -3.01
N THR A 70 -5.73 -14.32 -3.75
CA THR A 70 -5.19 -15.56 -3.20
C THR A 70 -3.70 -15.33 -2.94
N GLY A 71 -3.28 -15.45 -1.67
CA GLY A 71 -1.86 -15.41 -1.32
C GLY A 71 -1.14 -16.61 -1.94
N VAL A 72 0.02 -16.36 -2.54
CA VAL A 72 0.98 -17.40 -2.96
C VAL A 72 1.75 -17.89 -1.74
#